data_AF-A0A7R9U822-F1
#
_entry.id   AF-A0A7R9U822-F1
#
_cell.length_a   1.000
_cell.length_b   1.000
_cell.length_c   1.000
_cell.angle_alpha   90.00
_cell.angle_beta   90.00
_cell.angle_gamma   90.00
#
_symmetry.space_group_name_H-M   'P 1'
#
loop_
_entity.id
_entity.type
_entity.pdbx_description
1 polymer ?
#
loop_
_entity_poly.entity_id
_entity_poly.type
_entity_poly.pdbx_seq_one_letter_code
_entity_poly.pdbx_strand_id
1 'polypeptide(L)'
;DEPTIARLHQLCIDEFGLQVFMAQAWGSSAEELVKCGKRLSLLNRHRQSLVVKLPLTEEGVQAASVLKRQQIPICMTACYAAHQVLSSCALGADYVAPYLG
;
A
#
# COMPACT_ATOMS: atom_id res chain seq x y z
N ASP A 1 -5.53 2.89 13.60
CA ASP A 1 -6.33 1.64 13.55
C ASP A 1 -7.27 1.67 12.35
N GLU A 2 -7.89 0.54 12.00
CA GLU A 2 -8.73 0.40 10.80
C GLU A 2 -9.97 1.31 10.77
N PRO A 3 -10.76 1.45 11.85
CA PRO A 3 -11.84 2.44 11.93
C PRO A 3 -11.39 3.86 11.57
N THR A 4 -10.25 4.31 12.12
CA THR A 4 -9.69 5.63 11.81
C THR A 4 -9.35 5.75 10.32
N ILE A 5 -8.72 4.74 9.73
CA ILE A 5 -8.36 4.72 8.31
C ILE A 5 -9.60 4.77 7.42
N ALA A 6 -10.64 4.00 7.75
CA ALA A 6 -11.90 3.98 7.01
C ALA A 6 -12.59 5.36 7.01
N ARG A 7 -12.60 6.04 8.16
CA ARG A 7 -13.17 7.38 8.28
C ARG A 7 -12.39 8.41 7.45
N LEU A 8 -11.06 8.35 7.48
CA LEU A 8 -10.22 9.24 6.69
C LEU A 8 -10.39 8.98 5.19
N HIS A 9 -10.46 7.72 4.79
CA HIS A 9 -10.72 7.33 3.39
C HIS A 9 -12.04 7.92 2.88
N GLN A 10 -13.12 7.80 3.67
CA GLN A 10 -14.41 8.39 3.32
C GLN A 10 -14.33 9.92 3.23
N LEU A 11 -13.70 10.57 4.21
CA LEU A 11 -13.53 12.03 4.22
C LEU A 11 -12.79 12.52 2.97
N CYS A 12 -11.70 11.85 2.61
CA CYS A 12 -10.89 12.18 1.44
C CYS A 12 -11.70 12.14 0.13
N ILE A 13 -12.64 11.19 0.01
CA ILE A 13 -13.45 11.03 -1.20
C ILE A 13 -14.61 12.02 -1.20
N ASP A 14 -15.40 12.04 -0.14
CA ASP A 14 -16.67 12.76 -0.11
C ASP A 14 -16.47 14.28 -0.04
N GLU A 15 -15.56 14.74 0.82
CA GLU A 15 -15.38 16.16 1.08
C GLU A 15 -14.33 16.79 0.16
N PHE A 16 -13.30 16.03 -0.21
CA PHE A 16 -12.15 16.54 -0.95
C PHE A 16 -12.05 16.03 -2.39
N GLY A 17 -12.91 15.08 -2.80
CA GLY A 17 -12.91 14.55 -4.17
C GLY A 17 -11.60 13.85 -4.56
N LEU A 18 -10.84 13.33 -3.60
CA LEU A 18 -9.56 12.68 -3.86
C LEU A 18 -9.77 11.33 -4.55
N GLN A 19 -9.01 11.09 -5.62
CA GLN A 19 -9.13 9.87 -6.41
C GLN A 19 -8.35 8.69 -5.81
N VAL A 20 -7.25 8.98 -5.10
CA VAL A 20 -6.35 7.97 -4.54
C VAL A 20 -6.05 8.31 -3.09
N PHE A 21 -6.24 7.32 -2.24
CA PHE A 21 -5.91 7.29 -0.84
C PHE A 21 -4.92 6.15 -0.59
N MET A 22 -3.79 6.44 0.05
CA MET A 22 -2.76 5.44 0.32
C MET A 22 -2.64 5.18 1.81
N ALA A 23 -2.72 3.92 2.22
CA ALA A 23 -2.60 3.52 3.62
C ALA A 23 -1.49 2.49 3.78
N GLN A 24 -0.61 2.70 4.77
CA GLN A 24 0.48 1.77 5.05
C GLN A 24 0.02 0.58 5.87
N ALA A 25 0.38 -0.61 5.41
CA ALA A 25 0.22 -1.84 6.18
C ALA A 25 1.24 -1.90 7.34
N TRP A 26 0.87 -2.58 8.41
CA TRP A 26 1.73 -2.79 9.58
C TRP A 26 1.80 -4.28 9.96
N GLY A 27 2.88 -4.63 10.66
CA GLY A 27 3.23 -6.01 11.00
C GLY A 27 4.74 -6.21 10.96
N SER A 28 5.22 -7.28 11.60
CA SER A 28 6.65 -7.61 11.67
C SER A 28 7.04 -8.77 10.76
N SER A 29 6.09 -9.36 10.04
CA SER A 29 6.31 -10.47 9.11
C SER A 29 5.53 -10.28 7.80
N ALA A 30 5.94 -10.98 6.75
CA ALA A 30 5.25 -10.94 5.46
C ALA A 30 3.78 -11.38 5.60
N GLU A 31 3.49 -12.38 6.42
CA GLU A 31 2.13 -12.86 6.66
C GLU A 31 1.25 -11.79 7.33
N GLU A 32 1.78 -11.12 8.36
CA GLU A 32 1.08 -10.02 9.02
C GLU A 32 0.82 -8.86 8.06
N LEU A 33 1.81 -8.49 7.26
CA LEU A 33 1.69 -7.44 6.24
C LEU A 33 0.65 -7.80 5.17
N VAL A 34 0.61 -9.05 4.70
CA VAL A 34 -0.43 -9.53 3.76
C VAL A 34 -1.82 -9.44 4.40
N LYS A 35 -1.96 -9.90 5.66
CA LYS A 35 -3.24 -9.86 6.37
C LYS A 35 -3.72 -8.42 6.56
N CYS A 36 -2.83 -7.53 6.99
CA CYS A 36 -3.11 -6.10 7.12
C CYS A 36 -3.49 -5.48 5.77
N GLY A 37 -2.68 -5.68 4.73
CA GLY A 37 -2.93 -5.14 3.39
C GLY A 37 -4.26 -5.59 2.79
N LYS A 38 -4.64 -6.86 2.97
CA LYS A 38 -5.98 -7.36 2.59
C LYS A 38 -7.08 -6.63 3.34
N ARG A 39 -6.98 -6.49 4.66
CA ARG A 39 -7.97 -5.76 5.47
C ARG A 39 -8.12 -4.31 5.04
N LEU A 40 -7.00 -3.62 4.79
CA LEU A 40 -6.99 -2.27 4.25
C LEU A 40 -7.68 -2.19 2.88
N SER A 41 -7.40 -3.14 1.98
CA SER A 41 -8.03 -3.17 0.66
C SER A 41 -9.56 -3.34 0.71
N LEU A 42 -10.09 -3.98 1.75
CA LEU A 42 -11.53 -4.16 1.97
C LEU A 42 -12.23 -2.90 2.50
N LEU A 43 -11.47 -1.92 3.01
CA LEU A 43 -12.05 -0.61 3.39
C LEU A 43 -12.51 0.18 2.17
N ASN A 44 -12.07 -0.23 0.97
CA ASN A 44 -12.35 0.43 -0.28
C ASN A 44 -13.81 0.26 -0.72
N ARG A 45 -14.69 1.17 -0.26
CA ARG A 45 -16.13 1.16 -0.63
C ARG A 45 -16.42 1.75 -2.01
N HIS A 46 -15.50 2.56 -2.54
CA HIS A 46 -15.60 3.20 -3.86
C HIS A 46 -14.48 2.68 -4.76
N ARG A 47 -14.82 1.99 -5.85
CA ARG A 47 -13.86 1.26 -6.71
C ARG A 47 -12.56 2.05 -6.95
N GLN A 48 -11.43 1.37 -6.67
CA GLN A 48 -10.05 1.77 -7.03
C GLN A 48 -9.44 2.96 -6.30
N SER A 49 -10.04 3.44 -5.20
CA SER A 49 -9.49 4.59 -4.47
C SER A 49 -8.45 4.28 -3.38
N LEU A 50 -8.20 3.02 -3.02
CA LEU A 50 -7.26 2.67 -1.94
C LEU A 50 -6.05 1.87 -2.44
N VAL A 51 -4.85 2.37 -2.16
CA VAL A 51 -3.55 1.74 -2.45
C VAL A 51 -2.86 1.35 -1.16
N VAL A 52 -2.40 0.10 -1.07
CA VAL A 52 -1.70 -0.41 0.12
C VAL A 52 -0.22 -0.07 0.05
N LYS A 53 0.30 0.71 1.00
CA LYS A 53 1.73 0.97 1.11
C LYS A 53 2.42 -0.15 1.87
N LEU A 54 3.52 -0.66 1.34
CA LEU A 54 4.38 -1.65 1.96
C LEU A 54 5.82 -1.14 2.03
N PRO A 55 6.53 -1.30 3.16
CA PRO A 55 7.91 -0.88 3.25
C PRO A 55 8.78 -1.73 2.31
N LEU A 56 9.83 -1.14 1.75
CA LEU A 56 10.74 -1.82 0.82
C LEU A 56 11.79 -2.69 1.58
N THR A 57 11.30 -3.59 2.42
CA THR A 57 12.06 -4.64 3.12
C THR A 57 11.82 -6.01 2.47
N GLU A 58 12.51 -7.05 2.92
CA GLU A 58 12.30 -8.42 2.42
C GLU A 58 10.85 -8.89 2.66
N GLU A 59 10.33 -8.72 3.88
CA GLU A 59 8.96 -9.08 4.23
C GLU A 59 7.94 -8.25 3.44
N GLY A 60 8.23 -6.97 3.23
CA GLY A 60 7.39 -6.08 2.44
C GLY A 60 7.34 -6.47 0.97
N VAL A 61 8.47 -6.86 0.37
CA VAL A 61 8.56 -7.38 -1.01
C VAL A 61 7.79 -8.70 -1.14
N GLN A 62 7.94 -9.62 -0.17
CA GLN A 62 7.19 -10.87 -0.14
C GLN A 62 5.67 -10.62 -0.05
N ALA A 63 5.25 -9.72 0.84
CA ALA A 63 3.85 -9.35 0.99
C ALA A 63 3.30 -8.67 -0.27
N ALA A 64 4.06 -7.75 -0.87
CA ALA A 64 3.72 -7.04 -2.10
C ALA A 64 3.44 -8.02 -3.24
N SER A 65 4.29 -9.04 -3.41
CA SER A 65 4.12 -10.08 -4.41
C SER A 65 2.78 -10.82 -4.25
N VAL A 66 2.39 -11.14 -3.02
CA VAL A 66 1.09 -11.79 -2.73
C VAL A 66 -0.08 -10.85 -3.06
N LEU A 67 -0.03 -9.59 -2.62
CA LEU A 67 -1.10 -8.62 -2.84
C LEU A 67 -1.28 -8.28 -4.33
N LYS A 68 -0.18 -8.13 -5.08
CA LYS A 68 -0.23 -7.89 -6.54
C LYS A 68 -0.87 -9.06 -7.29
N ARG A 69 -0.58 -10.31 -6.93
CA ARG A 69 -1.26 -11.48 -7.52
C ARG A 69 -2.77 -11.44 -7.31
N GLN A 70 -3.23 -10.81 -6.24
CA GLN A 70 -4.64 -10.61 -5.92
C GLN A 70 -5.22 -9.31 -6.52
N GLN A 71 -4.49 -8.64 -7.40
CA GLN A 71 -4.90 -7.39 -8.05
C GLN A 71 -5.16 -6.24 -7.05
N ILE A 72 -4.54 -6.29 -5.86
CA ILE A 72 -4.57 -5.19 -4.91
C ILE A 72 -3.47 -4.20 -5.32
N PRO A 73 -3.79 -2.91 -5.56
CA PRO A 73 -2.78 -1.93 -5.93
C PRO A 73 -1.88 -1.61 -4.74
N ILE A 74 -0.58 -1.49 -5.00
CA ILE A 74 0.43 -1.26 -3.96
C ILE A 74 1.30 -0.04 -4.26
N CYS A 75 1.87 0.50 -3.18
CA CYS A 75 2.93 1.48 -3.22
C CYS A 75 4.12 0.97 -2.40
N MET A 76 5.29 0.81 -3.02
CA MET A 76 6.50 0.47 -2.27
C MET A 76 7.06 1.76 -1.64
N THR A 77 7.06 1.84 -0.31
CA THR A 77 7.45 3.04 0.45
C THR A 77 8.75 2.83 1.22
N ALA A 78 9.32 3.90 1.77
CA ALA A 78 10.61 3.86 2.45
C ALA A 78 11.73 3.36 1.52
N CYS A 79 11.70 3.83 0.27
CA CYS A 79 12.74 3.60 -0.72
C CYS A 79 13.84 4.65 -0.53
N TYR A 80 15.05 4.22 -0.16
CA TYR A 80 16.18 5.12 0.15
C TYR A 80 17.30 5.07 -0.91
N ALA A 81 17.24 4.11 -1.84
CA ALA A 81 18.24 3.98 -2.88
C ALA A 81 17.63 3.68 -4.25
N ALA A 82 18.25 4.20 -5.32
CA ALA A 82 17.74 4.06 -6.68
C ALA A 82 17.57 2.58 -7.12
N HIS A 83 18.43 1.67 -6.67
CA HIS A 83 18.30 0.26 -7.02
C HIS A 83 17.03 -0.40 -6.43
N GLN A 84 16.50 0.10 -5.31
CA GLN A 84 15.25 -0.41 -4.74
C GLN A 84 14.02 -0.07 -5.60
N VAL A 85 14.11 1.00 -6.40
CA VAL A 85 13.08 1.33 -7.41
C VAL A 85 12.96 0.21 -8.43
N LEU A 86 14.08 -0.37 -8.87
CA LEU A 86 14.08 -1.50 -9.82
C LEU A 86 13.33 -2.71 -9.25
N SER A 87 13.54 -3.04 -7.97
CA SER A 87 12.79 -4.11 -7.28
C SER A 87 11.28 -3.82 -7.26
N SER A 88 10.89 -2.57 -7.04
CA SER A 88 9.47 -2.14 -7.06
C SER A 88 8.86 -2.28 -8.46
N CYS A 89 9.60 -1.89 -9.50
CA CYS A 89 9.18 -2.06 -10.89
C CYS A 89 9.04 -3.54 -11.26
N ALA A 90 9.99 -4.39 -10.86
CA ALA A 90 9.96 -5.83 -11.12
C ALA A 90 8.77 -6.53 -10.43
N LEU A 91 8.32 -6.03 -9.27
CA LEU A 91 7.11 -6.49 -8.60
C LEU A 91 5.82 -6.07 -9.32
N GLY A 92 5.89 -5.13 -10.27
CA GLY A 92 4.71 -4.48 -10.85
C GLY A 92 3.97 -3.58 -9.86
N ALA A 93 4.72 -2.92 -8.95
CA ALA A 93 4.13 -1.94 -8.04
C ALA A 93 3.51 -0.77 -8.81
N ASP A 94 2.33 -0.33 -8.38
CA ASP A 94 1.60 0.78 -9.02
C ASP A 94 2.25 2.13 -8.70
N TYR A 95 2.90 2.21 -7.54
CA TYR A 95 3.65 3.37 -7.08
C TYR A 95 4.93 2.98 -6.35
N VAL A 96 5.90 3.89 -6.35
CA VAL A 96 7.07 3.86 -5.49
C VAL A 96 7.20 5.22 -4.80
N ALA A 97 7.55 5.24 -3.52
CA ALA A 97 7.74 6.47 -2.75
C ALA A 97 9.21 6.57 -2.24
N PRO A 98 10.11 7.19 -3.04
CA PRO A 98 11.47 7.51 -2.62
C PRO A 98 11.50 8.56 -1.51
N TYR A 99 12.33 8.35 -0.50
CA TYR A 99 12.54 9.30 0.61
C TYR A 99 13.90 9.96 0.37
N LEU A 100 13.90 11.18 -0.18
CA LEU A 100 15.10 11.92 -0.61
C LEU A 100 15.64 12.89 0.45
N GLY A 101 15.19 12.74 1.70
CA GLY A 101 15.55 13.61 2.83
C GLY A 101 16.82 13.19 3.55
#